data_AF-A0A6A5NUW0-F1
#
_entry.id   AF-A0A6A5NUW0-F1
#
_cell.length_a   1.000
_cell.length_b   1.000
_cell.length_c   1.000
_cell.angle_alpha   90.00
_cell.angle_beta   90.00
_cell.angle_gamma   90.00
#
_symmetry.space_group_name_H-M   'P 1'
#
loop_
_entity.id
_entity.type
_entity.pdbx_description
1 polymer ?
#
loop_
_entity_poly.entity_id
_entity_poly.type
_entity_poly.pdbx_seq_one_letter_code
_entity_poly.pdbx_strand_id
1 'polypeptide(L)' 'MYLQFYINDNGDKVYTTKKESPLGLATQSAHPARFSPDDKYSRQRVLLKKRFGLLPTQQPPQKY' A
#
# COMPACT_ATOMS: atom_id res chain seq x y z
N MET A 1 -15.35 -0.02 2.53
CA MET A 1 -14.79 -1.01 3.48
C MET A 1 -14.52 -0.32 4.80
N TYR A 2 -15.02 -0.89 5.90
CA TYR A 2 -14.95 -0.28 7.23
C TYR A 2 -13.64 -0.58 7.96
N LEU A 3 -12.98 -1.69 7.63
CA LEU A 3 -11.74 -2.06 8.28
C LEU A 3 -10.59 -1.14 7.85
N GLN A 4 -10.00 -0.46 8.81
CA GLN A 4 -8.84 0.41 8.68
C GLN A 4 -7.68 -0.13 9.52
N PHE A 5 -6.48 0.41 9.33
CA PHE A 5 -5.33 0.14 10.17
C PHE A 5 -4.41 1.37 10.29
N TYR A 6 -3.56 1.36 11.31
CA TYR A 6 -2.36 2.21 11.40
C TYR A 6 -1.16 1.34 11.76
N ILE A 7 0.05 1.88 11.60
CA ILE A 7 1.30 1.21 11.98
C ILE A 7 1.72 1.76 13.35
N ASN A 8 1.93 0.88 14.32
CA ASN A 8 2.42 1.26 15.66
C ASN A 8 3.95 1.45 15.66
N ASP A 9 4.50 1.85 16.79
CA ASP A 9 5.95 2.08 16.93
C ASP A 9 6.80 0.80 16.74
N ASN A 10 6.20 -0.38 16.93
CA ASN A 10 6.84 -1.67 16.66
C ASN A 10 6.84 -2.06 15.17
N GLY A 11 6.13 -1.31 14.32
CA GLY A 11 5.95 -1.62 12.90
C GLY A 11 4.77 -2.57 12.60
N ASP A 12 3.96 -2.92 13.60
CA ASP A 12 2.81 -3.80 13.43
C ASP A 12 1.57 -3.03 12.95
N LYS A 13 0.73 -3.73 12.18
CA LYS A 13 -0.58 -3.20 11.78
C LYS A 13 -1.58 -3.38 12.92
N VAL A 14 -2.10 -2.29 13.44
CA VAL A 14 -3.20 -2.28 14.41
C VAL A 14 -4.50 -1.96 13.68
N TYR A 15 -5.44 -2.89 13.69
CA TYR A 15 -6.72 -2.75 12.99
C TYR A 15 -7.75 -1.98 13.82
N THR A 16 -8.58 -1.20 13.14
CA THR A 16 -9.63 -0.38 13.75
C THR A 16 -10.73 -0.07 12.75
N THR A 17 -11.89 0.38 13.24
CA THR A 17 -12.97 0.96 12.43
C THR A 17 -12.97 2.49 12.45
N LYS A 18 -12.15 3.09 13.32
CA LYS A 18 -11.98 4.55 13.43
C LYS A 18 -11.22 5.09 12.22
N LYS A 19 -11.43 6.38 11.92
CA LYS A 19 -10.73 7.10 10.84
C LYS A 19 -9.40 7.73 11.28
N GLU A 20 -9.18 7.79 12.58
CA GLU A 20 -8.01 8.40 13.20
C GLU A 20 -7.34 7.40 14.16
N SER A 21 -6.01 7.44 14.19
CA SER A 21 -5.18 6.70 15.13
C SER A 21 -5.21 7.36 16.52
N PRO A 22 -4.71 6.70 17.58
CA PRO A 22 -4.58 7.32 18.90
C PRO A 22 -3.74 8.61 18.94
N LEU A 23 -2.89 8.83 17.92
CA LEU A 23 -2.07 10.03 17.75
C LEU A 23 -2.76 11.11 16.87
N GLY A 24 -4.03 10.90 16.48
CA GLY A 24 -4.77 11.81 15.61
C GLY A 24 -4.40 11.72 14.12
N LEU A 25 -3.59 10.73 13.71
CA LEU A 25 -3.22 10.53 12.30
C LEU A 25 -4.30 9.75 11.54
N ALA A 26 -4.53 10.08 10.28
CA ALA A 26 -5.49 9.36 9.45
C ALA A 26 -5.11 7.87 9.28
N THR A 27 -6.09 6.98 9.47
CA THR A 27 -5.92 5.53 9.27
C THR A 27 -5.99 5.15 7.79
N GLN A 28 -5.39 4.02 7.42
CA GLN A 28 -5.37 3.50 6.05
C GLN A 28 -6.35 2.33 5.87
N SER A 29 -6.87 2.12 4.66
CA SER A 29 -7.72 0.97 4.34
C SER A 29 -6.96 -0.34 4.51
N ALA A 30 -7.52 -1.28 5.25
CA ALA A 30 -6.94 -2.62 5.41
C ALA A 30 -7.00 -3.46 4.12
N HIS A 31 -7.85 -3.07 3.17
CA HIS A 31 -8.07 -3.81 1.93
C HIS A 31 -7.24 -3.22 0.78
N PRO A 32 -6.71 -4.08 -0.12
CA PRO A 32 -5.99 -3.62 -1.30
C PRO A 32 -6.92 -2.87 -2.26
N ALA A 33 -6.32 -2.05 -3.13
CA ALA A 33 -7.04 -1.46 -4.25
C ALA A 33 -7.61 -2.55 -5.18
N ARG A 34 -8.80 -2.31 -5.72
CA ARG A 34 -9.46 -3.25 -6.65
C ARG A 34 -8.59 -3.47 -7.89
N PHE A 35 -8.41 -4.73 -8.27
CA PHE A 35 -7.81 -5.08 -9.55
C PHE A 35 -8.80 -4.90 -10.70
N SER A 36 -8.34 -4.33 -11.82
CA SER A 36 -9.09 -4.22 -13.07
C SER A 36 -8.20 -4.70 -14.22
N PRO A 37 -8.65 -5.66 -15.04
CA PRO A 37 -7.91 -6.07 -16.24
C PRO A 37 -7.74 -4.92 -17.26
N ASP A 38 -8.72 -4.03 -17.32
CA ASP A 38 -8.84 -2.89 -18.24
C ASP A 38 -8.26 -1.58 -17.67
N ASP A 39 -7.28 -1.68 -16.78
CA ASP A 39 -6.71 -0.51 -16.11
C ASP A 39 -6.02 0.47 -17.09
N LYS A 40 -6.76 1.53 -17.42
CA LYS A 40 -6.34 2.65 -18.29
C LYS A 40 -5.08 3.37 -17.81
N TYR A 41 -4.76 3.29 -16.52
CA TYR A 41 -3.61 3.99 -15.92
C TYR A 41 -2.42 3.06 -15.61
N SER A 42 -2.43 1.85 -16.15
CA SER A 42 -1.37 0.85 -15.97
C SER A 42 0.01 1.37 -16.38
N ARG A 43 0.12 2.05 -17.53
CA ARG A 43 1.37 2.64 -18.03
C ARG A 43 1.95 3.66 -17.06
N GLN A 44 1.11 4.56 -16.54
CA GLN A 44 1.48 5.63 -15.62
C GLN A 44 1.97 5.03 -14.30
N ARG A 45 1.28 4.01 -13.77
CA ARG A 45 1.70 3.30 -12.56
C ARG A 45 3.06 2.63 -12.72
N VAL A 46 3.30 1.97 -13.85
CA VAL A 46 4.60 1.32 -14.12
C VAL A 46 5.72 2.35 -14.25
N LEU A 47 5.50 3.46 -14.97
CA LEU A 47 6.48 4.53 -15.12
C LEU A 47 6.81 5.20 -13.79
N LEU A 48 5.81 5.44 -12.93
CA LEU A 48 6.03 5.97 -11.59
C LEU A 48 6.93 5.05 -10.77
N LYS A 49 6.61 3.75 -10.72
CA LYS A 49 7.43 2.76 -10.01
C LYS A 49 8.86 2.70 -10.54
N LYS A 50 9.04 2.76 -11.87
CA LYS A 50 10.37 2.77 -12.52
C LYS A 50 11.23 3.95 -12.06
N ARG A 51 10.65 5.16 -12.00
CA ARG A 51 11.35 6.39 -11.58
C ARG A 51 11.88 6.30 -10.15
N PHE A 52 11.16 5.61 -9.26
CA PHE A 52 11.55 5.46 -7.86
C PHE A 52 12.31 4.15 -7.56
N GLY A 53 12.69 3.35 -8.57
CA GLY A 53 13.42 2.11 -8.34
C GLY A 53 12.58 0.99 -7.70
N LEU A 54 11.25 1.09 -7.76
CA LEU A 54 10.31 0.20 -7.06
C LEU A 54 9.85 -0.99 -7.90
N LEU A 55 10.36 -1.17 -9.13
CA LEU A 55 10.01 -2.34 -9.94
C LEU A 55 10.76 -3.58 -9.41
N PRO A 56 10.11 -4.75 -9.33
CA PRO A 56 10.80 -6.00 -8.97
C PRO A 56 11.98 -6.31 -9.89
N THR A 57 11.92 -5.91 -11.16
CA THR A 57 13.01 -6.09 -12.13
C THR A 57 14.22 -5.18 -11.90
N GLN A 58 14.10 -4.17 -11.04
CA GLN A 58 15.22 -3.32 -10.61
C GLN A 58 15.89 -3.85 -9.34
N GLN A 59 15.29 -4.83 -8.67
CA GLN A 59 15.77 -5.43 -7.44
C GLN A 59 16.55 -6.73 -7.74
N PRO A 60 17.43 -7.19 -6.83
CA PRO A 60 18.08 -8.48 -7.02
C PRO A 60 17.06 -9.61 -7.16
N PRO A 61 17.41 -10.70 -7.87
CA PRO A 61 16.51 -11.83 -8.05
C PRO A 61 16.09 -12.41 -6.69
N GLN A 62 14.83 -12.80 -6.60
CA GLN A 62 14.28 -13.40 -5.39
C GLN A 62 15.03 -14.71 -5.10
N LYS A 63 15.63 -14.81 -3.91
CA LYS A 63 16.22 -16.06 -3.42
C LYS A 63 15.09 -16.91 -2.86
N TYR A 64 14.99 -18.14 -3.34
CA TYR A 64 14.07 -19.16 -2.86
C TYR A 64 14.78 -20.11 -1.91
#